data_AF-A0A1Y2K2S7-F1
#
_entry.id   AF-A0A1Y2K2S7-F1
#
_cell.length_a   1.000
_cell.length_b   1.000
_cell.length_c   1.000
_cell.angle_alpha   90.00
_cell.angle_beta   90.00
_cell.angle_gamma   90.00
#
_symmetry.space_group_name_H-M   'P 1'
#
loop_
_entity.id
_entity.type
_entity.pdbx_description
1 polymer ?
#
loop_
_entity_poly.entity_id
_entity_poly.type
_entity_poly.pdbx_seq_one_letter_code
_entity_poly.pdbx_strand_id
1 'polypeptide(L)'
;MGRLILLSGPSCVGKGPLMTALRQYEPDLAGRLRQVVIYNQRAPRPGERDGVHYHFRPRARIAEIGQQAEHLLFEARGDLQCLAFADIDRAMQEGHDAFLEANPEMVAQLDEQGVLARHETLSVFLSPLNRAEIEQARAAGLDLDRLVADVQRRKLLKRTTRFKTRLGLPDLEDIERRCTRACREMRLAWRFDWVIPCHDGEEHDNWDAFPLLLGDAARALNCYATLLRSQTCAWAERWPQELIPAQGDAALQR
;
A
#
# COMPACT_ATOMS: atom_id res chain seq x y z
N MET A 1 20.96 1.97 13.78
CA MET A 1 20.01 2.97 13.24
C MET A 1 18.82 2.22 12.69
N GLY A 2 17.61 2.76 12.83
CA GLY A 2 16.42 2.16 12.21
C GLY A 2 16.40 2.34 10.69
N ARG A 3 15.54 1.58 10.01
CA ARG A 3 15.28 1.66 8.57
C ARG A 3 13.96 2.35 8.27
N LEU A 4 13.79 2.84 7.05
CA LEU A 4 12.51 3.28 6.52
C LEU A 4 11.81 2.10 5.85
N ILE A 5 10.68 1.67 6.39
CA ILE A 5 9.87 0.56 5.90
C ILE A 5 8.62 1.10 5.24
N LEU A 6 8.49 0.89 3.93
CA LEU A 6 7.35 1.35 3.14
C LEU A 6 6.51 0.15 2.72
N LEU A 7 5.22 0.16 3.06
CA LEU A 7 4.25 -0.83 2.60
C LEU A 7 3.22 -0.14 1.72
N SER A 8 3.15 -0.57 0.45
CA SER A 8 2.23 -0.02 -0.53
C SER A 8 1.49 -1.10 -1.29
N GLY A 9 0.61 -0.68 -2.19
CA GLY A 9 -0.22 -1.56 -3.02
C GLY A 9 -1.65 -1.08 -3.09
N PRO A 10 -2.46 -1.64 -4.02
CA PRO A 10 -3.79 -1.14 -4.26
C PRO A 10 -4.72 -1.29 -3.06
N SER A 11 -5.81 -0.54 -3.08
CA SER A 11 -6.85 -0.67 -2.07
C SER A 11 -7.35 -2.10 -1.96
N CYS A 12 -7.58 -2.64 -0.76
CA CYS A 12 -8.10 -4.01 -0.57
C CYS A 12 -7.17 -5.15 -1.03
N VAL A 13 -5.88 -4.89 -1.25
CA VAL A 13 -4.89 -5.93 -1.57
C VAL A 13 -4.42 -6.75 -0.36
N GLY A 14 -4.72 -6.31 0.87
CA GLY A 14 -4.41 -7.07 2.09
C GLY A 14 -3.38 -6.42 3.03
N LYS A 15 -3.03 -5.13 2.86
CA LYS A 15 -2.05 -4.43 3.73
C LYS A 15 -2.44 -4.43 5.21
N GLY A 16 -3.68 -4.05 5.53
CA GLY A 16 -4.17 -4.04 6.90
C GLY A 16 -4.12 -5.44 7.56
N PRO A 17 -4.74 -6.48 6.94
CA PRO A 17 -4.65 -7.85 7.42
C PRO A 17 -3.21 -8.37 7.54
N LEU A 18 -2.32 -8.04 6.60
CA LEU A 18 -0.90 -8.37 6.70
C LEU A 18 -0.26 -7.80 7.97
N MET A 19 -0.54 -6.53 8.30
CA MET A 19 -0.01 -5.90 9.52
C MET A 19 -0.66 -6.43 10.79
N THR A 20 -1.92 -6.86 10.75
CA THR A 20 -2.57 -7.57 11.86
C THR A 20 -1.93 -8.94 12.07
N ALA A 21 -1.72 -9.70 11.00
CA ALA A 21 -1.04 -10.98 11.03
C ALA A 21 0.40 -10.85 11.53
N LEU A 22 1.15 -9.82 11.09
CA LEU A 22 2.50 -9.57 11.58
C LEU A 22 2.52 -9.35 13.10
N ARG A 23 1.58 -8.57 13.65
CA ARG A 23 1.47 -8.37 15.10
C ARG A 23 1.15 -9.64 15.86
N GLN A 24 0.35 -10.53 15.29
CA GLN A 24 -0.07 -11.78 15.93
C GLN A 24 1.00 -12.86 15.88
N TYR A 25 1.63 -13.07 14.72
CA TYR A 25 2.51 -14.20 14.46
C TYR A 25 3.99 -13.85 14.56
N GLU A 26 4.35 -12.57 14.42
CA GLU A 26 5.73 -12.06 14.43
C GLU A 26 5.85 -10.79 15.31
N PRO A 27 5.44 -10.86 16.59
CA PRO A 27 5.30 -9.69 17.46
C PRO A 27 6.60 -8.91 17.66
N ASP A 28 7.76 -9.58 17.65
CA ASP A 28 9.07 -8.93 17.78
C ASP A 28 9.39 -8.06 16.55
N LEU A 29 9.05 -8.54 15.34
CA LEU A 29 9.21 -7.74 14.13
C LEU A 29 8.21 -6.57 14.12
N ALA A 30 6.96 -6.83 14.48
CA ALA A 30 5.95 -5.78 14.55
C ALA A 30 6.29 -4.70 15.59
N GLY A 31 6.85 -5.08 16.74
CA GLY A 31 7.27 -4.17 17.80
C GLY A 31 8.45 -3.27 17.43
N ARG A 32 9.24 -3.67 16.43
CA ARG A 32 10.30 -2.82 15.86
C ARG A 32 9.75 -1.73 14.94
N LEU A 33 8.57 -1.92 14.34
CA LEU A 33 7.98 -0.96 13.42
C LEU A 33 7.25 0.14 14.19
N ARG A 34 7.71 1.39 14.04
CA ARG A 34 7.02 2.58 14.54
C ARG A 34 6.27 3.24 13.40
N GLN A 35 4.94 3.21 13.46
CA GLN A 35 4.09 3.94 12.53
C GLN A 35 4.41 5.43 12.57
N VAL A 36 4.80 5.99 11.42
CA VAL A 36 4.92 7.42 11.23
C VAL A 36 3.52 8.00 11.03
N VAL A 37 3.14 8.96 11.87
CA VAL A 37 1.80 9.56 11.89
C VAL A 37 1.78 10.79 11.00
N ILE A 38 1.01 10.74 9.93
CA ILE A 38 0.94 11.84 8.95
C ILE A 38 -0.28 12.74 9.18
N TYR A 39 -0.26 13.94 8.60
CA TYR A 39 -1.40 14.86 8.63
C TYR A 39 -2.47 14.46 7.62
N ASN A 40 -3.75 14.67 7.97
CA ASN A 40 -4.87 14.39 7.08
C ASN A 40 -6.00 15.40 7.26
N GLN A 41 -6.56 15.92 6.16
CA GLN A 41 -7.61 16.95 6.22
C GLN A 41 -8.99 16.43 6.60
N ARG A 42 -9.24 15.12 6.43
CA ARG A 42 -10.55 14.54 6.70
C ARG A 42 -10.86 14.48 8.19
N ALA A 43 -12.14 14.30 8.51
CA ALA A 43 -12.53 13.95 9.88
C ALA A 43 -12.06 12.53 10.27
N PRO A 44 -11.73 12.29 11.56
CA PRO A 44 -11.47 10.95 12.06
C PRO A 44 -12.71 10.07 11.90
N ARG A 45 -12.49 8.80 11.51
CA ARG A 45 -13.53 7.77 11.51
C ARG A 45 -13.76 7.25 12.94
N PRO A 46 -14.91 6.62 13.25
CA PRO A 46 -15.13 6.00 14.54
C PRO A 46 -13.98 5.05 14.92
N GLY A 47 -13.39 5.27 16.10
CA GLY A 47 -12.24 4.51 16.60
C GLY A 47 -10.86 5.12 16.28
N GLU A 48 -10.77 6.03 15.32
CA GLU A 48 -9.51 6.74 15.05
C GLU A 48 -9.24 7.82 16.11
N ARG A 49 -7.95 8.00 16.42
CA ARG A 49 -7.45 8.94 17.43
C ARG A 49 -6.38 9.85 16.84
N ASP A 50 -6.50 11.15 17.11
CA ASP A 50 -5.51 12.16 16.71
C ASP A 50 -4.14 11.86 17.32
N GLY A 51 -3.08 12.01 16.52
CA GLY A 51 -1.70 11.71 16.92
C GLY A 51 -1.38 10.22 17.06
N VAL A 52 -2.35 9.33 16.78
CA VAL A 52 -2.12 7.87 16.72
C VAL A 52 -2.28 7.37 15.30
N HIS A 53 -3.37 7.76 14.63
CA HIS A 53 -3.66 7.32 13.26
C HIS A 53 -3.25 8.38 12.25
N TYR A 54 -3.64 9.62 12.52
CA TYR A 54 -3.29 10.80 11.75
C TYR A 54 -3.23 12.01 12.69
N HIS A 55 -2.56 13.07 12.24
CA HIS A 55 -2.79 14.42 12.73
C HIS A 55 -3.91 15.07 11.92
N PHE A 56 -5.12 15.05 12.44
CA PHE A 56 -6.30 15.59 11.77
C PHE A 56 -6.30 17.12 11.87
N ARG A 57 -6.06 17.81 10.75
CA ARG A 57 -5.95 19.28 10.72
C ARG A 57 -6.69 19.84 9.50
N PRO A 58 -7.28 21.04 9.57
CA PRO A 58 -7.96 21.64 8.42
C PRO A 58 -7.02 21.81 7.22
N ARG A 59 -7.57 21.78 5.99
CA ARG A 59 -6.80 21.93 4.73
C ARG A 59 -5.82 23.09 4.76
N ALA A 60 -6.27 24.26 5.23
CA ALA A 60 -5.43 25.47 5.29
C ALA A 60 -4.18 25.26 6.16
N ARG A 61 -4.31 24.56 7.29
CA ARG A 61 -3.18 24.26 8.17
C ARG A 61 -2.22 23.25 7.55
N ILE A 62 -2.74 22.23 6.87
CA ILE A 62 -1.90 21.24 6.17
C ILE A 62 -1.14 21.90 5.02
N ALA A 63 -1.79 22.79 4.27
CA ALA A 63 -1.17 23.54 3.20
C ALA A 63 -0.05 24.47 3.71
N GLU A 64 -0.25 25.13 4.85
CA GLU A 64 0.79 25.95 5.50
C GLU A 64 1.99 25.11 5.93
N ILE A 65 1.77 23.97 6.60
CA ILE A 65 2.84 23.05 7.03
C ILE A 65 3.60 22.52 5.81
N GLY A 66 2.89 22.13 4.74
CA GLY A 66 3.48 21.57 3.53
C GLY A 66 4.29 22.55 2.67
N GLN A 67 4.34 23.84 3.01
CA GLN A 67 5.23 24.80 2.33
C GLN A 67 6.68 24.72 2.81
N GLN A 68 6.94 24.03 3.93
CA GLN A 68 8.26 23.85 4.48
C GLN A 68 9.04 22.76 3.71
N ALA A 69 10.33 22.98 3.45
CA ALA A 69 11.15 22.11 2.61
C ALA A 69 11.27 20.65 3.11
N GLU A 70 11.15 20.42 4.42
CA GLU A 70 11.24 19.08 5.03
C GLU A 70 9.86 18.41 5.21
N HIS A 71 8.94 18.71 4.30
CA HIS A 71 7.59 18.13 4.27
C HIS A 71 7.20 17.69 2.86
N LEU A 72 6.48 16.58 2.78
CA LEU A 72 5.81 16.13 1.56
C LEU A 72 4.31 16.40 1.65
N LEU A 73 3.82 17.29 0.80
CA LEU A 73 2.39 17.54 0.60
C LEU A 73 1.89 16.67 -0.57
N PHE A 74 0.79 15.93 -0.35
CA PHE A 74 0.23 15.05 -1.38
C PHE A 74 -1.28 14.91 -1.23
N GLU A 75 -1.96 14.53 -2.32
CA GLU A 75 -3.39 14.22 -2.29
C GLU A 75 -3.60 12.71 -2.42
N ALA A 76 -4.30 12.12 -1.46
CA ALA A 76 -4.64 10.71 -1.48
C ALA A 76 -6.14 10.55 -1.23
N ARG A 77 -6.83 9.89 -2.16
CA ARG A 77 -8.29 9.63 -2.09
C ARG A 77 -9.15 10.90 -1.94
N GLY A 78 -8.68 12.03 -2.46
CA GLY A 78 -9.35 13.33 -2.34
C GLY A 78 -9.01 14.09 -1.06
N ASP A 79 -8.18 13.51 -0.20
CA ASP A 79 -7.71 14.15 1.03
C ASP A 79 -6.31 14.73 0.84
N LEU A 80 -6.14 16.01 1.19
CA LEU A 80 -4.82 16.60 1.38
C LEU A 80 -4.17 16.00 2.62
N GLN A 81 -2.97 15.49 2.43
CA GLN A 81 -2.14 14.88 3.45
C GLN A 81 -0.76 15.51 3.43
N CYS A 82 -0.09 15.48 4.57
CA CYS A 82 1.28 15.98 4.69
C CYS A 82 2.09 15.05 5.58
N LEU A 83 3.32 14.77 5.19
CA LEU A 83 4.29 14.01 5.97
C LEU A 83 5.46 14.92 6.29
N ALA A 84 5.83 15.03 7.58
CA ALA A 84 7.06 15.70 7.99
C ALA A 84 8.21 14.69 8.00
N PHE A 85 9.33 15.00 7.34
CA PHE A 85 10.48 14.07 7.31
C PHE A 85 11.10 13.88 8.69
N ALA A 86 11.00 14.90 9.55
CA ALA A 86 11.41 14.80 10.95
C ALA A 86 10.66 13.71 11.75
N ASP A 87 9.44 13.31 11.35
CA ASP A 87 8.73 12.20 12.00
C ASP A 87 9.37 10.84 11.66
N ILE A 88 9.96 10.70 10.48
CA ILE A 88 10.74 9.52 10.07
C ILE A 88 12.02 9.45 10.93
N ASP A 89 12.76 10.57 10.98
CA ASP A 89 14.01 10.65 11.76
C ASP A 89 13.79 10.34 13.24
N ARG A 90 12.71 10.87 13.83
CA ARG A 90 12.38 10.65 15.24
C ARG A 90 12.16 9.17 15.53
N ALA A 91 11.40 8.46 14.70
CA ALA A 91 11.17 7.03 14.88
C ALA A 91 12.49 6.24 14.88
N MET A 92 13.42 6.59 13.99
CA MET A 92 14.74 5.96 13.91
C MET A 92 15.65 6.31 15.09
N GLN A 93 15.59 7.55 15.59
CA GLN A 93 16.33 8.01 16.77
C GLN A 93 15.85 7.33 18.05
N GLU A 94 14.56 6.99 18.13
CA GLU A 94 13.96 6.19 19.21
C GLU A 94 14.33 4.69 19.13
N GLY A 95 15.13 4.28 18.15
CA GLY A 95 15.58 2.90 17.99
C GLY A 95 14.61 1.99 17.23
N HIS A 96 13.61 2.55 16.56
CA HIS A 96 12.62 1.82 15.78
C HIS A 96 12.87 1.91 14.27
N ASP A 97 12.34 0.95 13.52
CA ASP A 97 12.20 1.09 12.07
C ASP A 97 10.98 2.00 11.79
N ALA A 98 11.18 3.10 11.07
CA ALA A 98 10.11 4.02 10.69
C ALA A 98 9.20 3.37 9.66
N PHE A 99 7.91 3.22 9.96
CA PHE A 99 6.95 2.49 9.12
C PHE A 99 5.90 3.43 8.52
N LEU A 100 5.71 3.34 7.19
CA LEU A 100 4.68 4.06 6.45
C LEU A 100 3.87 3.09 5.58
N GLU A 101 2.56 3.03 5.83
CA GLU A 101 1.60 2.53 4.84
C GLU A 101 1.23 3.69 3.92
N ALA A 102 1.72 3.67 2.67
CA ALA A 102 1.61 4.78 1.74
C ALA A 102 0.96 4.33 0.42
N ASN A 103 0.32 5.26 -0.31
CA ASN A 103 -0.05 4.99 -1.69
C ASN A 103 1.22 4.98 -2.58
N PRO A 104 1.20 4.32 -3.75
CA PRO A 104 2.40 4.19 -4.57
C PRO A 104 2.91 5.54 -5.11
N GLU A 105 2.00 6.49 -5.34
CA GLU A 105 2.34 7.84 -5.79
C GLU A 105 3.13 8.63 -4.72
N MET A 106 2.78 8.50 -3.43
CA MET A 106 3.56 9.12 -2.34
C MET A 106 4.96 8.52 -2.25
N VAL A 107 5.10 7.19 -2.43
CA VAL A 107 6.43 6.55 -2.43
C VAL A 107 7.29 7.08 -3.57
N ALA A 108 6.73 7.20 -4.77
CA ALA A 108 7.39 7.83 -5.91
C ALA A 108 7.85 9.27 -5.63
N GLN A 109 7.02 10.06 -4.95
CA GLN A 109 7.36 11.45 -4.59
C GLN A 109 8.45 11.51 -3.49
N LEU A 110 8.40 10.62 -2.50
CA LEU A 110 9.46 10.54 -1.48
C LEU A 110 10.81 10.19 -2.10
N ASP A 111 10.81 9.30 -3.08
CA ASP A 111 11.98 8.92 -3.86
C ASP A 111 12.53 10.10 -4.65
N GLU A 112 11.66 10.81 -5.38
CA GLU A 112 12.02 12.02 -6.16
C GLU A 112 12.58 13.15 -5.31
N GLN A 113 12.15 13.26 -4.05
CA GLN A 113 12.70 14.23 -3.08
C GLN A 113 13.96 13.72 -2.36
N GLY A 114 14.44 12.52 -2.72
CA GLY A 114 15.66 11.92 -2.19
C GLY A 114 15.52 11.36 -0.78
N VAL A 115 14.31 11.24 -0.22
CA VAL A 115 14.09 10.73 1.14
C VAL A 115 14.55 9.29 1.26
N LEU A 116 14.22 8.45 0.27
CA LEU A 116 14.63 7.04 0.26
C LEU A 116 16.15 6.87 0.19
N ALA A 117 16.86 7.81 -0.45
CA ALA A 117 18.33 7.80 -0.53
C ALA A 117 19.00 8.27 0.78
N ARG A 118 18.30 9.02 1.64
CA ARG A 118 18.81 9.48 2.94
C ARG A 118 18.78 8.39 4.01
N HIS A 119 18.01 7.32 3.82
CA HIS A 119 17.80 6.27 4.80
C HIS A 119 18.03 4.87 4.21
N GLU A 120 18.49 3.93 5.02
CA GLU A 120 18.35 2.52 4.65
C GLU A 120 16.85 2.20 4.54
N THR A 121 16.40 1.82 3.35
CA THR A 121 14.99 1.66 3.03
C THR A 121 14.68 0.22 2.63
N LEU A 122 13.51 -0.28 3.07
CA LEU A 122 12.86 -1.45 2.49
C LEU A 122 11.48 -1.02 2.00
N SER A 123 11.28 -1.07 0.69
CA SER A 123 10.01 -0.75 0.04
C SER A 123 9.34 -2.02 -0.53
N VAL A 124 8.10 -2.27 -0.08
CA VAL A 124 7.33 -3.45 -0.45
C VAL A 124 5.99 -3.05 -1.05
N PHE A 125 5.67 -3.60 -2.23
CA PHE A 125 4.38 -3.45 -2.88
C PHE A 125 3.59 -4.75 -2.80
N LEU A 126 2.40 -4.75 -2.20
CA LEU A 126 1.47 -5.87 -2.30
C LEU A 126 0.68 -5.77 -3.61
N SER A 127 0.67 -6.84 -4.38
CA SER A 127 0.00 -6.90 -5.66
C SER A 127 -1.15 -7.90 -5.68
N PRO A 128 -2.30 -7.57 -6.30
CA PRO A 128 -3.42 -8.51 -6.44
C PRO A 128 -3.22 -9.56 -7.54
N LEU A 129 -2.13 -9.45 -8.32
CA LEU A 129 -1.69 -10.39 -9.35
C LEU A 129 -0.18 -10.62 -9.23
N ASN A 130 0.32 -11.78 -9.64
CA ASN A 130 1.75 -12.01 -9.82
C ASN A 130 2.23 -11.64 -11.24
N ARG A 131 3.55 -11.63 -11.43
CA ARG A 131 4.17 -11.32 -12.74
C ARG A 131 3.70 -12.27 -13.83
N ALA A 132 3.65 -13.57 -13.56
CA ALA A 132 3.30 -14.59 -14.55
C ALA A 132 1.85 -14.42 -15.06
N GLU A 133 0.92 -14.05 -14.19
CA GLU A 133 -0.48 -13.77 -14.54
C GLU A 133 -0.60 -12.52 -15.42
N ILE A 134 0.20 -11.48 -15.14
CA ILE A 134 0.24 -10.27 -15.96
C ILE A 134 0.78 -10.61 -17.36
N GLU A 135 1.89 -11.36 -17.43
CA GLU A 135 2.48 -11.80 -18.70
C GLU A 135 1.51 -12.69 -19.49
N GLN A 136 0.81 -13.61 -18.82
CA GLN A 136 -0.22 -14.46 -19.42
C GLN A 136 -1.40 -13.63 -19.95
N ALA A 137 -1.91 -12.68 -19.18
CA ALA A 137 -3.00 -11.80 -19.60
C ALA A 137 -2.60 -10.97 -20.82
N ARG A 138 -1.36 -10.47 -20.86
CA ARG A 138 -0.80 -9.76 -22.03
C ARG A 138 -0.69 -10.67 -23.25
N ALA A 139 -0.16 -11.88 -23.09
CA ALA A 139 -0.03 -12.84 -24.19
C ALA A 139 -1.40 -13.24 -24.77
N ALA A 140 -2.44 -13.26 -23.93
CA ALA A 140 -3.83 -13.51 -24.34
C ALA A 140 -4.54 -12.26 -24.91
N GLY A 141 -3.88 -11.10 -24.96
CA GLY A 141 -4.48 -9.84 -25.45
C GLY A 141 -5.57 -9.28 -24.55
N LEU A 142 -5.57 -9.61 -23.25
CA LEU A 142 -6.54 -9.09 -22.28
C LEU A 142 -6.21 -7.64 -21.91
N ASP A 143 -7.25 -6.85 -21.68
CA ASP A 143 -7.14 -5.51 -21.10
C ASP A 143 -6.77 -5.63 -19.60
N LEU A 144 -5.52 -5.28 -19.26
CA LEU A 144 -5.01 -5.31 -17.90
C LEU A 144 -5.73 -4.32 -16.98
N ASP A 145 -6.09 -3.12 -17.46
CA ASP A 145 -6.82 -2.14 -16.64
C ASP A 145 -8.18 -2.72 -16.23
N ARG A 146 -8.87 -3.36 -17.18
CA ARG A 146 -10.14 -4.04 -16.90
C ARG A 146 -9.97 -5.26 -15.99
N LEU A 147 -8.99 -6.13 -16.26
CA LEU A 147 -8.75 -7.34 -15.45
C LEU A 147 -8.47 -6.99 -13.99
N VAL A 148 -7.55 -6.05 -13.75
CA VAL A 148 -7.20 -5.60 -12.40
C VAL A 148 -8.39 -4.92 -11.74
N ALA A 149 -9.13 -4.08 -12.46
CA ALA A 149 -10.34 -3.45 -11.92
C ALA A 149 -11.38 -4.50 -11.51
N ASP A 150 -11.60 -5.55 -12.30
CA ASP A 150 -12.55 -6.62 -11.99
C ASP A 150 -12.13 -7.42 -10.74
N VAL A 151 -10.85 -7.76 -10.60
CA VAL A 151 -10.31 -8.42 -9.40
C VAL A 151 -10.53 -7.54 -8.16
N GLN A 152 -10.20 -6.25 -8.27
CA GLN A 152 -10.25 -5.32 -7.15
C GLN A 152 -11.68 -4.94 -6.77
N ARG A 153 -12.60 -4.86 -7.74
CA ARG A 153 -14.02 -4.60 -7.52
C ARG A 153 -14.63 -5.68 -6.62
N ARG A 154 -14.33 -6.95 -6.87
CA ARG A 154 -14.81 -8.07 -6.03
C ARG A 154 -14.35 -7.92 -4.57
N LYS A 155 -13.08 -7.58 -4.36
CA LYS A 155 -12.50 -7.35 -3.02
C LYS A 155 -13.14 -6.15 -2.31
N LEU A 156 -13.31 -5.04 -3.03
CA LEU A 156 -13.94 -3.82 -2.51
C LEU A 156 -15.42 -4.01 -2.15
N LEU A 157 -16.17 -4.74 -2.99
CA LEU A 157 -17.56 -5.10 -2.71
C LEU A 157 -17.65 -5.94 -1.43
N LYS A 158 -16.85 -7.03 -1.32
CA LYS A 158 -16.82 -7.89 -0.12
C LYS A 158 -16.56 -7.06 1.15
N ARG A 159 -15.55 -6.19 1.12
CA ARG A 159 -15.24 -5.28 2.23
C ARG A 159 -16.41 -4.37 2.58
N THR A 160 -16.99 -3.70 1.60
CA THR A 160 -18.04 -2.70 1.89
C THR A 160 -19.31 -3.37 2.42
N THR A 161 -19.66 -4.55 1.91
CA THR A 161 -20.80 -5.32 2.42
C THR A 161 -20.63 -5.81 3.86
N ARG A 162 -19.39 -6.02 4.33
CA ARG A 162 -19.12 -6.39 5.73
C ARG A 162 -19.43 -5.24 6.70
N PHE A 163 -19.26 -3.99 6.26
CA PHE A 163 -19.53 -2.80 7.07
C PHE A 163 -20.94 -2.22 6.86
N LYS A 164 -21.55 -2.46 5.69
CA LYS A 164 -22.88 -1.95 5.33
C LYS A 164 -23.70 -3.03 4.65
N THR A 165 -24.84 -3.40 5.24
CA THR A 165 -25.76 -4.40 4.69
C THR A 165 -26.39 -3.97 3.36
N ARG A 166 -26.51 -2.66 3.10
CA ARG A 166 -27.02 -2.10 1.83
C ARG A 166 -26.04 -1.05 1.30
N LEU A 167 -25.65 -1.19 0.04
CA LEU A 167 -24.78 -0.24 -0.65
C LEU A 167 -25.62 0.80 -1.39
N GLY A 168 -25.38 2.07 -1.11
CA GLY A 168 -25.97 3.17 -1.87
C GLY A 168 -25.16 3.48 -3.13
N LEU A 169 -25.72 4.31 -4.02
CA LEU A 169 -25.00 4.82 -5.19
C LEU A 169 -23.62 5.44 -4.84
N PRO A 170 -23.47 6.26 -3.78
CA PRO A 170 -22.16 6.81 -3.42
C PRO A 170 -21.11 5.74 -3.04
N ASP A 171 -21.55 4.62 -2.46
CA ASP A 171 -20.66 3.51 -2.11
C ASP A 171 -20.17 2.81 -3.40
N LEU A 172 -21.08 2.58 -4.36
CA LEU A 172 -20.72 1.99 -5.65
C LEU A 172 -19.80 2.89 -6.47
N GLU A 173 -20.03 4.21 -6.45
CA GLU A 173 -19.15 5.18 -7.11
C GLU A 173 -17.75 5.24 -6.47
N ASP A 174 -17.62 5.10 -5.14
CA ASP A 174 -16.32 4.96 -4.48
C ASP A 174 -15.60 3.67 -4.89
N ILE A 175 -16.33 2.56 -4.95
CA ILE A 175 -15.80 1.26 -5.37
C ILE A 175 -15.27 1.34 -6.80
N GLU A 176 -16.07 1.85 -7.74
CA GLU A 176 -15.67 1.99 -9.15
C GLU A 176 -14.43 2.89 -9.29
N ARG A 177 -14.41 4.04 -8.60
CA ARG A 177 -13.26 4.93 -8.60
C ARG A 177 -11.98 4.24 -8.09
N ARG A 178 -12.10 3.38 -7.07
CA ARG A 178 -10.93 2.71 -6.46
C ARG A 178 -10.45 1.52 -7.28
N CYS A 179 -11.35 0.72 -7.84
CA CYS A 179 -10.95 -0.44 -8.63
C CYS A 179 -10.33 -0.02 -9.97
N THR A 180 -10.86 1.01 -10.64
CA THR A 180 -10.31 1.51 -11.90
C THR A 180 -8.92 2.15 -11.75
N ARG A 181 -8.58 2.68 -10.56
CA ARG A 181 -7.24 3.22 -10.26
C ARG A 181 -6.20 2.15 -9.96
N ALA A 182 -6.60 0.94 -9.58
CA ALA A 182 -5.68 -0.08 -9.08
C ALA A 182 -4.62 -0.50 -10.10
N CYS A 183 -4.97 -0.59 -11.39
CA CYS A 183 -3.97 -0.90 -12.43
C CYS A 183 -2.93 0.23 -12.57
N ARG A 184 -3.36 1.49 -12.49
CA ARG A 184 -2.45 2.65 -12.49
C ARG A 184 -1.51 2.64 -11.27
N GLU A 185 -2.01 2.24 -10.11
CA GLU A 185 -1.18 2.05 -8.90
C GLU A 185 -0.15 0.93 -9.12
N MET A 186 -0.52 -0.19 -9.76
CA MET A 186 0.39 -1.30 -10.08
C MET A 186 1.48 -0.92 -11.10
N ARG A 187 1.25 0.07 -11.97
CA ARG A 187 2.29 0.60 -12.88
C ARG A 187 3.48 1.22 -12.14
N LEU A 188 3.35 1.53 -10.85
CA LEU A 188 4.44 2.05 -10.02
C LEU A 188 5.16 0.94 -9.23
N ALA A 189 4.70 -0.31 -9.29
CA ALA A 189 5.26 -1.41 -8.50
C ALA A 189 6.73 -1.74 -8.84
N TRP A 190 7.20 -1.41 -10.05
CA TRP A 190 8.61 -1.57 -10.43
C TRP A 190 9.56 -0.64 -9.66
N ARG A 191 9.05 0.44 -9.03
CA ARG A 191 9.84 1.36 -8.21
C ARG A 191 10.12 0.82 -6.79
N PHE A 192 9.55 -0.33 -6.44
CA PHE A 192 9.71 -0.94 -5.11
C PHE A 192 10.79 -2.01 -5.15
N ASP A 193 11.48 -2.21 -4.02
CA ASP A 193 12.52 -3.24 -3.88
C ASP A 193 11.95 -4.65 -4.11
N TRP A 194 10.70 -4.85 -3.66
CA TRP A 194 9.99 -6.11 -3.72
C TRP A 194 8.51 -5.94 -3.98
N VAL A 195 7.96 -6.84 -4.80
CA VAL A 195 6.53 -7.03 -4.99
C VAL A 195 6.13 -8.36 -4.36
N ILE A 196 5.14 -8.36 -3.47
CA ILE A 196 4.59 -9.57 -2.86
C ILE A 196 3.21 -9.83 -3.48
N PRO A 197 3.04 -10.91 -4.26
CA PRO A 197 1.72 -11.32 -4.72
C PRO A 197 0.82 -11.74 -3.55
N CYS A 198 -0.42 -11.25 -3.55
CA CYS A 198 -1.44 -11.54 -2.55
C CYS A 198 -2.84 -11.55 -3.20
N HIS A 199 -3.29 -12.74 -3.62
CA HIS A 199 -4.62 -12.91 -4.22
C HIS A 199 -5.75 -12.75 -3.22
N ASP A 200 -5.54 -13.24 -1.99
CA ASP A 200 -6.53 -13.25 -0.92
C ASP A 200 -7.14 -11.85 -0.71
N GLY A 201 -6.31 -10.80 -0.64
CA GLY A 201 -6.82 -9.44 -0.46
C GLY A 201 -7.37 -9.19 0.94
N GLU A 202 -7.95 -8.01 1.15
CA GLU A 202 -8.64 -7.71 2.41
C GLU A 202 -9.91 -8.56 2.55
N GLU A 203 -10.25 -8.94 3.78
CA GLU A 203 -11.45 -9.71 4.13
C GLU A 203 -11.52 -11.13 3.55
N HIS A 204 -10.40 -11.69 3.09
CA HIS A 204 -10.35 -13.11 2.76
C HIS A 204 -10.29 -13.98 4.02
N ASP A 205 -11.00 -15.10 3.98
CA ASP A 205 -11.13 -16.02 5.11
C ASP A 205 -9.78 -16.62 5.53
N ASN A 206 -8.82 -16.67 4.60
CA ASN A 206 -7.45 -17.13 4.86
C ASN A 206 -6.67 -16.31 5.89
N TRP A 207 -7.11 -15.08 6.21
CA TRP A 207 -6.47 -14.23 7.21
C TRP A 207 -6.89 -14.54 8.65
N ASP A 208 -8.17 -14.82 8.88
CA ASP A 208 -8.74 -14.81 10.23
C ASP A 208 -9.88 -15.81 10.49
N ALA A 209 -10.37 -16.52 9.47
CA ALA A 209 -11.50 -17.46 9.64
C ALA A 209 -11.06 -18.82 10.18
N PHE A 210 -9.75 -19.10 10.22
CA PHE A 210 -9.20 -20.39 10.62
C PHE A 210 -8.17 -20.22 11.76
N PRO A 211 -7.86 -21.29 12.52
CA PRO A 211 -6.85 -21.26 13.60
C PRO A 211 -5.41 -20.99 13.13
N LEU A 212 -5.18 -20.85 11.82
CA LEU A 212 -3.91 -20.55 11.18
C LEU A 212 -4.15 -19.75 9.89
N LEU A 213 -3.11 -19.04 9.45
CA LEU A 213 -3.10 -18.43 8.12
C LEU A 213 -3.02 -19.50 7.03
N LEU A 214 -3.80 -19.32 5.97
CA LEU A 214 -3.82 -20.21 4.81
C LEU A 214 -3.44 -19.44 3.53
N GLY A 215 -3.23 -20.19 2.45
CA GLY A 215 -3.09 -19.62 1.10
C GLY A 215 -2.05 -18.52 0.99
N ASP A 216 -2.43 -17.45 0.28
CA ASP A 216 -1.56 -16.30 0.03
C ASP A 216 -1.39 -15.40 1.25
N ALA A 217 -2.35 -15.39 2.19
CA ALA A 217 -2.21 -14.69 3.46
C ALA A 217 -0.97 -15.18 4.24
N ALA A 218 -0.80 -16.50 4.34
CA ALA A 218 0.37 -17.11 4.97
C ALA A 218 1.67 -16.81 4.21
N ARG A 219 1.64 -16.92 2.87
CA ARG A 219 2.81 -16.63 2.02
C ARG A 219 3.24 -15.18 2.11
N ALA A 220 2.29 -14.25 2.06
CA ALA A 220 2.54 -12.82 2.15
C ALA A 220 3.16 -12.44 3.51
N LEU A 221 2.61 -12.97 4.62
CA LEU A 221 3.20 -12.78 5.95
C LEU A 221 4.63 -13.29 6.01
N ASN A 222 4.85 -14.57 5.68
CA ASN A 222 6.16 -15.20 5.78
C ASN A 222 7.19 -14.47 4.92
N CYS A 223 6.78 -14.06 3.71
CA CYS A 223 7.63 -13.31 2.81
C CYS A 223 7.98 -11.92 3.37
N TYR A 224 6.98 -11.16 3.82
CA TYR A 224 7.21 -9.83 4.40
C TYR A 224 8.09 -9.90 5.66
N ALA A 225 7.85 -10.87 6.54
CA ALA A 225 8.67 -11.12 7.73
C ALA A 225 10.12 -11.50 7.38
N THR A 226 10.33 -12.27 6.30
CA THR A 226 11.67 -12.60 5.78
C THR A 226 12.38 -11.34 5.28
N LEU A 227 11.69 -10.50 4.49
CA LEU A 227 12.25 -9.24 3.99
C LEU A 227 12.58 -8.26 5.14
N LEU A 228 11.73 -8.18 6.17
CA LEU A 228 11.98 -7.38 7.36
C LEU A 228 13.25 -7.81 8.11
N ARG A 229 13.65 -9.09 8.02
CA ARG A 229 14.91 -9.61 8.55
C ARG A 229 16.11 -9.36 7.62
N SER A 230 15.93 -8.57 6.56
CA SER A 230 16.92 -8.32 5.50
C SER A 230 17.35 -9.60 4.78
N GLN A 231 16.46 -10.59 4.69
CA GLN A 231 16.67 -11.84 3.96
C GLN A 231 15.88 -11.81 2.65
N THR A 232 16.31 -12.59 1.65
CA THR A 232 15.60 -12.74 0.38
C THR A 232 14.47 -13.75 0.50
N CYS A 233 13.32 -13.44 -0.10
CA CYS A 233 12.15 -14.33 -0.17
C CYS A 233 11.92 -14.79 -1.61
N ALA A 234 11.81 -16.10 -1.85
CA ALA A 234 11.58 -16.65 -3.20
C ALA A 234 10.20 -16.31 -3.78
N TRP A 235 9.22 -15.99 -2.93
CA TRP A 235 7.88 -15.55 -3.35
C TRP A 235 7.82 -14.06 -3.70
N ALA A 236 8.82 -13.27 -3.27
CA ALA A 236 8.89 -11.87 -3.62
C ALA A 236 9.42 -11.73 -5.05
N GLU A 237 8.78 -10.88 -5.83
CA GLU A 237 9.11 -10.60 -7.21
C GLU A 237 9.80 -9.24 -7.33
N ARG A 238 10.56 -9.07 -8.41
CA ARG A 238 11.02 -7.77 -8.90
C ARG A 238 10.44 -7.55 -10.27
N TRP A 239 9.70 -6.46 -10.43
CA TRP A 239 8.98 -6.17 -11.65
C TRP A 239 9.78 -5.22 -12.52
N PRO A 240 9.92 -5.52 -13.82
CA PRO A 240 10.48 -4.56 -14.75
C PRO A 240 9.45 -3.45 -15.05
N GLN A 241 9.93 -2.27 -15.45
CA GLN A 241 9.10 -1.09 -15.69
C GLN A 241 8.03 -1.35 -16.78
N GLU A 242 8.39 -2.13 -17.80
CA GLU A 242 7.56 -2.47 -18.96
C GLU A 242 6.55 -3.60 -18.70
N LEU A 243 6.48 -4.15 -17.48
CA LEU A 243 5.56 -5.25 -17.17
C LEU A 243 4.10 -4.83 -17.36
N ILE A 244 3.73 -3.63 -16.90
CA ILE A 244 2.40 -3.04 -17.04
C ILE A 244 2.55 -1.71 -17.81
N PRO A 245 2.33 -1.69 -19.12
CA PRO A 245 2.54 -0.47 -19.92
C PRO A 245 1.56 0.63 -19.54
N ALA A 246 1.97 1.89 -19.77
CA ALA A 246 1.07 3.03 -19.69
C ALA A 246 0.05 2.97 -20.85
N GLN A 247 -1.17 3.47 -20.63
CA GLN A 247 -2.14 3.57 -21.73
C GLN A 247 -1.59 4.52 -22.79
N GLY A 248 -1.21 3.98 -23.96
CA GLY A 248 -0.60 4.70 -25.08
C GLY A 248 0.43 3.88 -25.86
N ASP A 249 1.17 2.97 -25.20
CA ASP A 249 2.26 2.22 -25.86
C ASP A 249 1.77 1.12 -26.81
N ALA A 250 0.52 0.65 -26.64
CA ALA A 250 -0.07 -0.37 -27.52
C ALA A 250 -0.39 0.17 -28.94
N ALA A 251 -0.36 1.48 -29.16
CA ALA A 251 -0.67 2.10 -30.45
C ALA A 251 0.53 2.26 -31.39
N LEU A 252 1.76 2.01 -30.91
CA LEU A 252 3.00 2.21 -31.68
C LEU A 252 3.64 0.91 -32.22
N GLN A 253 2.96 -0.23 -32.08
CA GLN A 253 3.47 -1.54 -32.55
C GLN A 253 2.51 -2.25 -33.53
N ARG A 254 1.76 -1.52 -34.35
CA ARG A 254 1.06 -2.08 -35.51
C ARG A 254 1.40 -1.34 -36.78
#